data_AF-A0A7Y0JLD2-F1
#
_entry.id   AF-A0A7Y0JLD2-F1
#
_cell.length_a   1.000
_cell.length_b   1.000
_cell.length_c   1.000
_cell.angle_alpha   90.00
_cell.angle_beta   90.00
_cell.angle_gamma   90.00
#
_symmetry.space_group_name_H-M   'P 1'
#
loop_
_entity.id
_entity.type
_entity.pdbx_description
1 polymer ?
#
loop_
_entity_poly.entity_id
_entity_poly.type
_entity_poly.pdbx_seq_one_letter_code
_entity_poly.pdbx_strand_id
1 'polypeptide(L)'
;MSAFRTNDIGWGNEWPRRRVAARYDRDVATEGINQVPRRSLVSRLRERNGDARAHFVVCGADALVYTLAQELSNSVNPVRLTVIVPPELRPDVPDLDELPDVKVIRAVRLDERTFQEAGLPGADALALIMPDDMVNLHAALCAHAVEDRLRVVVRMFNTGLGGAIRRLFADSAVLSDAGMAAPAFVASALGEVAPTHFRYAGRTLLLARRQDVPEQSIVLPLAASNGGGHVRILPAEPLSGGPQPTDLVLAEATVRRNAHDVAARRLSRSGRRRRQWLSFVRAFRGGVTSKLGFAVLVTVAVTVLSGLSLTRFMDVQGFWRSIYITLLTVVGSSDVEPNRQPIAQVAQVVLTIAGVALLPLITAAVVDGMVRTRLALDRGEVVGLHSNHIVLVGLGNVGTRVMRRLQDLGVDVVAIDRNPDARGMQIAEQLGVPVIIGDASREETLRAASIETCRALVVLSTDDAVNLQAALHARAIIPDLRVVLRLFDDDFARRVQDAFDITISRSVSRLCAPAFAAAMLERDVLATIPVDRHALLVATVKVVSGAPLDGAPLRDADRPESARVIAMTAAGSTWVDWSPDHRRVLAPGDEIVVVARRAGLRALVEQACSPLAQPGLDSLGK
;
A
#
# COMPACT_ATOMS: atom_id res chain seq x y z
N MET A 1 48.45 30.68 -7.51
CA MET A 1 48.53 31.95 -6.75
C MET A 1 47.11 32.42 -6.52
N SER A 2 46.52 31.97 -5.42
CA SER A 2 46.29 32.72 -4.17
C SER A 2 44.94 33.46 -4.25
N ALA A 3 43.85 32.85 -3.79
CA ALA A 3 43.47 32.68 -2.38
C ALA A 3 42.63 33.87 -1.88
N PHE A 4 41.36 33.58 -1.59
CA PHE A 4 40.73 34.03 -0.36
C PHE A 4 40.01 32.83 0.28
N ARG A 5 40.44 32.54 1.51
CA ARG A 5 40.03 31.49 2.47
C ARG A 5 38.77 31.95 3.21
N THR A 6 37.71 31.12 3.30
CA THR A 6 37.32 30.19 4.41
C THR A 6 37.22 30.80 5.81
N ASN A 7 36.00 30.76 6.39
CA ASN A 7 35.61 30.01 7.63
C ASN A 7 34.23 30.50 8.12
N ASP A 8 33.21 29.64 8.19
CA ASP A 8 32.86 28.62 9.21
C ASP A 8 32.00 29.20 10.35
N ILE A 9 30.70 28.86 10.36
CA ILE A 9 29.84 28.49 11.52
C ILE A 9 28.59 27.82 10.87
N GLY A 10 28.14 26.58 11.08
CA GLY A 10 28.20 25.66 12.22
C GLY A 10 26.77 25.15 12.46
N TRP A 11 26.25 24.24 11.63
CA TRP A 11 24.94 23.60 11.88
C TRP A 11 25.13 22.40 12.81
N GLY A 12 25.03 22.69 14.11
CA GLY A 12 25.00 21.70 15.18
C GLY A 12 23.80 20.77 15.04
N ASN A 13 24.11 19.48 15.15
CA ASN A 13 23.19 18.40 15.36
C ASN A 13 22.45 18.57 16.69
N GLU A 14 21.14 18.80 16.67
CA GLU A 14 20.23 18.44 17.77
C GLU A 14 18.76 18.57 17.32
N TRP A 15 18.27 17.59 16.57
CA TRP A 15 16.83 17.44 16.32
C TRP A 15 16.22 16.55 17.42
N PRO A 16 15.18 17.01 18.16
CA PRO A 16 14.54 16.18 19.17
C PRO A 16 13.84 14.98 18.53
N ARG A 17 14.47 13.81 18.66
CA ARG A 17 13.87 12.49 18.41
C ARG A 17 12.69 12.29 19.36
N ARG A 18 11.49 12.73 18.97
CA ARG A 18 10.15 12.31 19.46
C ARG A 18 9.09 13.34 19.01
N ARG A 19 8.80 13.45 17.70
CA ARG A 19 7.56 14.10 17.21
C ARG A 19 7.26 13.97 15.71
N VAL A 20 7.78 12.95 15.01
CA VAL A 20 7.58 12.82 13.54
C VAL A 20 6.50 11.80 13.16
N ALA A 21 6.18 10.82 14.02
CA ALA A 21 5.12 9.82 13.73
C ALA A 21 3.68 10.32 13.98
N ALA A 22 3.50 11.48 14.63
CA ALA A 22 2.18 12.00 15.00
C ALA A 22 1.62 13.07 14.04
N ARG A 23 2.36 13.42 12.98
CA ARG A 23 1.97 14.49 12.05
C ARG A 23 1.23 13.97 10.81
N TYR A 24 1.55 12.76 10.35
CA TYR A 24 0.89 12.16 9.19
C TYR A 24 -0.57 11.78 9.44
N ASP A 25 -0.97 11.63 10.70
CA ASP A 25 -2.33 11.27 11.12
C ASP A 25 -3.19 12.50 11.49
N ARG A 26 -2.58 13.70 11.58
CA ARG A 26 -3.32 14.95 11.84
C ARG A 26 -3.81 15.62 10.56
N ASP A 27 -3.11 15.46 9.46
CA ASP A 27 -3.49 16.16 8.21
C ASP A 27 -4.68 15.49 7.49
N VAL A 28 -5.16 14.34 7.99
CA VAL A 28 -6.44 13.70 7.60
C VAL A 28 -7.56 14.03 8.61
N ALA A 29 -7.25 14.68 9.74
CA ALA A 29 -8.16 14.81 10.87
C ALA A 29 -8.82 16.19 11.05
N THR A 30 -8.52 17.18 10.21
CA THR A 30 -9.14 18.50 10.31
C THR A 30 -9.29 19.14 8.94
N GLU A 31 -10.40 18.89 8.26
CA GLU A 31 -10.93 19.83 7.25
C GLU A 31 -12.44 19.65 7.20
N GLY A 32 -13.16 20.60 7.82
CA GLY A 32 -14.60 20.74 7.66
C GLY A 32 -14.90 21.00 6.20
N ILE A 33 -15.78 20.17 5.64
CA ILE A 33 -16.15 20.21 4.22
C ILE A 33 -17.02 21.45 3.99
N ASN A 34 -16.43 22.57 3.57
CA ASN A 34 -17.21 23.64 2.93
C ASN A 34 -17.65 23.15 1.55
N GLN A 35 -18.85 22.58 1.48
CA GLN A 35 -19.49 22.14 0.25
C GLN A 35 -19.97 23.35 -0.56
N VAL A 36 -19.32 23.60 -1.71
CA VAL A 36 -19.91 24.39 -2.79
C VAL A 36 -21.05 23.57 -3.40
N PRO A 37 -22.24 24.16 -3.68
CA PRO A 37 -23.39 23.40 -4.16
C PRO A 37 -23.12 22.80 -5.54
N ARG A 38 -23.00 21.46 -5.59
CA ARG A 38 -22.83 20.67 -6.82
C ARG A 38 -24.16 20.58 -7.56
N ARG A 39 -24.23 21.08 -8.79
CA ARG A 39 -25.39 20.88 -9.70
C ARG A 39 -25.32 19.46 -10.28
N SER A 40 -26.46 18.76 -10.30
CA SER A 40 -26.56 17.38 -10.79
C SER A 40 -26.31 17.26 -12.29
N LEU A 41 -25.59 16.22 -12.72
CA LEU A 41 -25.37 15.79 -14.11
C LEU A 41 -26.65 15.83 -14.97
N VAL A 42 -27.82 15.54 -14.39
CA VAL A 42 -29.14 15.59 -15.06
C VAL A 42 -29.51 16.98 -15.58
N SER A 43 -29.06 18.05 -14.91
CA SER A 43 -29.21 19.42 -15.42
C SER A 43 -28.22 19.76 -16.55
N ARG A 44 -27.11 19.03 -16.68
CA ARG A 44 -26.12 19.22 -17.77
C ARG A 44 -26.54 18.45 -19.04
N LEU A 45 -27.14 17.27 -18.88
CA LEU A 45 -27.56 16.39 -19.98
C LEU A 45 -28.56 17.03 -20.96
N ARG A 46 -29.28 18.09 -20.57
CA ARG A 46 -30.33 18.70 -21.39
C ARG A 46 -29.85 19.79 -22.35
N GLU A 47 -28.66 20.36 -22.18
CA GLU A 47 -28.36 21.67 -22.82
C GLU A 47 -27.34 21.66 -23.96
N ARG A 48 -26.49 20.64 -24.16
CA ARG A 48 -25.22 20.91 -24.88
C ARG A 48 -24.86 20.15 -26.15
N ASN A 49 -25.41 18.98 -26.46
CA ASN A 49 -25.10 18.28 -27.71
C ASN A 49 -26.33 17.53 -28.22
N GLY A 50 -26.61 17.57 -29.53
CA GLY A 50 -27.75 16.88 -30.15
C GLY A 50 -27.72 15.34 -30.11
N ASP A 51 -26.87 14.74 -29.25
CA ASP A 51 -26.84 13.33 -28.87
C ASP A 51 -27.09 13.27 -27.35
N ALA A 52 -28.11 12.53 -26.91
CA ALA A 52 -28.57 12.51 -25.51
C ALA A 52 -27.67 11.68 -24.58
N ARG A 53 -26.61 11.05 -25.10
CA ARG A 53 -25.70 10.18 -24.34
C ARG A 53 -24.60 10.97 -23.66
N ALA A 54 -24.30 10.62 -22.41
CA ALA A 54 -23.15 11.19 -21.69
C ALA A 54 -21.84 10.85 -22.41
N HIS A 55 -20.93 11.82 -22.53
CA HIS A 55 -19.64 11.66 -23.18
C HIS A 55 -18.51 11.62 -22.14
N PHE A 56 -17.81 10.50 -22.10
CA PHE A 56 -16.65 10.30 -21.24
C PHE A 56 -15.35 10.18 -22.04
N VAL A 57 -14.31 10.79 -21.50
CA VAL A 57 -12.94 10.68 -22.00
C VAL A 57 -12.08 9.95 -20.97
N VAL A 58 -11.32 8.94 -21.38
CA VAL A 58 -10.43 8.18 -20.50
C VAL A 58 -9.02 8.18 -21.07
N CYS A 59 -8.03 8.64 -20.32
CA CYS A 59 -6.63 8.68 -20.72
C CYS A 59 -5.81 7.72 -19.85
N GLY A 60 -5.18 6.71 -20.47
CA GLY A 60 -4.42 5.71 -19.74
C GLY A 60 -3.39 4.98 -20.58
N ALA A 61 -2.54 4.21 -19.92
CA ALA A 61 -1.45 3.47 -20.58
C ALA A 61 -1.24 2.05 -20.04
N ASP A 62 -2.00 1.66 -19.00
CA ASP A 62 -1.93 0.33 -18.42
C ASP A 62 -3.31 -0.32 -18.40
N ALA A 63 -3.36 -1.56 -17.93
CA ALA A 63 -4.53 -2.41 -18.00
C ALA A 63 -5.80 -1.83 -17.33
N LEU A 64 -5.65 -0.81 -16.46
CA LEU A 64 -6.79 -0.09 -15.88
C LEU A 64 -7.60 0.67 -16.94
N VAL A 65 -6.97 1.12 -18.03
CA VAL A 65 -7.67 1.82 -19.13
C VAL A 65 -8.69 0.91 -19.81
N TYR A 66 -8.29 -0.33 -20.11
CA TYR A 66 -9.17 -1.32 -20.71
C TYR A 66 -10.28 -1.71 -19.75
N THR A 67 -9.95 -2.04 -18.49
CA THR A 67 -10.98 -2.42 -17.51
C THR A 67 -11.97 -1.29 -17.25
N LEU A 68 -11.50 -0.04 -17.13
CA LEU A 68 -12.39 1.11 -16.95
C LEU A 68 -13.27 1.34 -18.19
N ALA A 69 -12.70 1.24 -19.40
CA ALA A 69 -13.47 1.37 -20.63
C ALA A 69 -14.54 0.29 -20.76
N GLN A 70 -14.19 -0.96 -20.45
CA GLN A 70 -15.13 -2.08 -20.39
C GLN A 70 -16.21 -1.87 -19.33
N GLU A 71 -15.87 -1.37 -18.14
CA GLU A 71 -16.83 -1.07 -17.07
C GLU A 71 -17.82 0.04 -17.46
N LEU A 72 -17.37 1.03 -18.24
CA LEU A 72 -18.20 2.13 -18.75
C LEU A 72 -19.04 1.72 -19.97
N SER A 73 -18.48 0.95 -20.90
CA SER A 73 -19.19 0.44 -22.09
C SER A 73 -20.28 -0.56 -21.72
N ASN A 74 -20.03 -1.43 -20.74
CA ASN A 74 -21.04 -2.36 -20.18
C ASN A 74 -22.06 -1.68 -19.25
N SER A 75 -22.31 -0.39 -19.44
CA SER A 75 -23.31 0.35 -18.69
C SER A 75 -24.67 0.30 -19.42
N VAL A 76 -25.75 0.00 -18.69
CA VAL A 76 -27.16 -0.05 -19.17
C VAL A 76 -27.62 1.20 -19.96
N ASN A 77 -26.95 2.34 -19.78
CA ASN A 77 -27.24 3.58 -20.50
C ASN A 77 -26.05 3.77 -21.42
N PRO A 78 -26.22 3.66 -22.74
CA PRO A 78 -25.10 3.78 -23.66
C PRO A 78 -24.43 5.14 -23.46
N VAL A 79 -23.14 5.11 -23.15
CA VAL A 79 -22.29 6.30 -23.05
C VAL A 79 -21.46 6.42 -24.31
N ARG A 80 -21.18 7.64 -24.73
CA ARG A 80 -20.16 7.88 -25.74
C ARG A 80 -18.82 7.82 -25.04
N LEU A 81 -17.95 6.87 -25.41
CA LEU A 81 -16.65 6.71 -24.78
C LEU A 81 -15.53 7.04 -25.78
N THR A 82 -14.60 7.92 -25.37
CA THR A 82 -13.35 8.16 -26.09
C THR A 82 -12.18 7.79 -25.19
N VAL A 83 -11.29 6.94 -25.67
CA VAL A 83 -10.11 6.47 -24.93
C VAL A 83 -8.87 7.01 -25.61
N ILE A 84 -8.02 7.70 -24.86
CA ILE A 84 -6.73 8.22 -25.32
C ILE A 84 -5.63 7.34 -24.71
N VAL A 85 -4.80 6.76 -25.57
CA VAL A 85 -3.68 5.89 -25.18
C VAL A 85 -2.39 6.32 -25.86
N PRO A 86 -1.21 5.98 -25.29
CA PRO A 86 0.04 6.12 -26.02
C PRO A 86 0.04 5.24 -27.31
N PRO A 87 0.86 5.58 -28.31
CA PRO A 87 0.97 4.78 -29.54
C PRO A 87 1.40 3.34 -29.26
N GLU A 88 2.32 3.17 -28.32
CA GLU A 88 2.79 1.88 -27.83
C GLU A 88 2.15 1.59 -26.47
N LEU A 89 1.26 0.61 -26.45
CA LEU A 89 0.66 0.10 -25.23
C LEU A 89 1.56 -0.98 -24.61
N ARG A 90 1.42 -1.15 -23.29
CA ARG A 90 2.11 -2.24 -22.62
C ARG A 90 1.52 -3.59 -23.05
N PRO A 91 2.31 -4.68 -23.08
CA PRO A 91 1.83 -6.00 -23.51
C PRO A 91 0.67 -6.57 -22.67
N ASP A 92 0.51 -6.11 -21.44
CA ASP A 92 -0.56 -6.52 -20.53
C ASP A 92 -1.90 -5.81 -20.78
N VAL A 93 -1.97 -4.87 -21.72
CA VAL A 93 -3.21 -4.17 -22.07
C VAL A 93 -3.87 -4.91 -23.23
N PRO A 94 -5.10 -5.43 -23.07
CA PRO A 94 -5.85 -6.02 -24.17
C PRO A 94 -6.16 -5.00 -25.26
N ASP A 95 -6.54 -5.49 -26.44
CA ASP A 95 -6.87 -4.62 -27.55
C ASP A 95 -8.14 -3.81 -27.21
N LEU A 96 -8.00 -2.49 -27.23
CA LEU A 96 -9.10 -1.56 -26.98
C LEU A 96 -10.08 -1.51 -28.16
N ASP A 97 -9.62 -1.88 -29.35
CA ASP A 97 -10.42 -1.88 -30.57
C ASP A 97 -11.47 -3.03 -30.56
N GLU A 98 -11.35 -4.00 -29.64
CA GLU A 98 -12.36 -5.05 -29.40
C GLU A 98 -13.59 -4.56 -28.62
N LEU A 99 -13.51 -3.40 -27.95
CA LEU A 99 -14.62 -2.88 -27.16
C LEU A 99 -15.67 -2.21 -28.06
N PRO A 100 -16.96 -2.58 -27.97
CA PRO A 100 -18.00 -1.97 -28.77
C PRO A 100 -18.23 -0.51 -28.37
N ASP A 101 -18.50 0.33 -29.37
CA ASP A 101 -18.83 1.76 -29.22
C ASP A 101 -17.76 2.62 -28.51
N VAL A 102 -16.48 2.26 -28.65
CA VAL A 102 -15.34 3.03 -28.11
C VAL A 102 -14.54 3.70 -29.22
N LYS A 103 -14.34 5.02 -29.13
CA LYS A 103 -13.41 5.75 -30.00
C LYS A 103 -12.02 5.74 -29.38
N VAL A 104 -11.06 5.05 -30.00
CA VAL A 104 -9.65 5.02 -29.53
C VAL A 104 -8.83 6.09 -30.26
N ILE A 105 -8.06 6.88 -29.51
CA ILE A 105 -7.12 7.88 -30.02
C ILE A 105 -5.73 7.54 -29.50
N ARG A 106 -4.76 7.43 -30.41
CA ARG A 106 -3.36 7.15 -30.07
C ARG A 106 -2.58 8.46 -30.12
N ALA A 107 -2.07 8.91 -28.98
CA ALA A 107 -1.39 10.20 -28.86
C ALA A 107 -0.14 10.09 -27.97
N VAL A 108 0.96 10.72 -28.40
CA VAL A 108 2.23 10.72 -27.65
C VAL A 108 2.14 11.62 -26.41
N ARG A 109 1.36 12.70 -26.48
CA ARG A 109 1.19 13.68 -25.39
C ARG A 109 -0.28 13.98 -25.18
N LEU A 110 -0.63 14.34 -23.95
CA LEU A 110 -1.97 14.79 -23.56
C LEU A 110 -1.97 16.33 -23.50
N ASP A 111 -2.03 16.96 -24.68
CA ASP A 111 -2.10 18.41 -24.85
C ASP A 111 -3.52 18.90 -25.21
N GLU A 112 -3.72 20.21 -25.29
CA GLU A 112 -5.02 20.81 -25.58
C GLU A 112 -5.59 20.34 -26.92
N ARG A 113 -4.75 20.16 -27.93
CA ARG A 113 -5.15 19.68 -29.26
C ARG A 113 -5.67 18.24 -29.20
N THR A 114 -4.94 17.37 -28.51
CA THR A 114 -5.34 15.97 -28.31
C THR A 114 -6.70 15.89 -27.60
N PHE A 115 -6.94 16.74 -26.61
CA PHE A 115 -8.23 16.83 -25.93
C PHE A 115 -9.35 17.37 -26.83
N GLN A 116 -9.08 18.35 -27.68
CA GLN A 116 -10.05 18.83 -28.67
C GLN A 116 -10.42 17.73 -29.67
N GLU A 117 -9.45 16.99 -30.21
CA GLU A 117 -9.67 15.86 -31.14
C GLU A 117 -10.43 14.70 -30.47
N ALA A 118 -10.25 14.53 -29.16
CA ALA A 118 -11.00 13.59 -28.32
C ALA A 118 -12.45 14.04 -28.05
N GLY A 119 -12.82 15.26 -28.41
CA GLY A 119 -14.13 15.83 -28.12
C GLY A 119 -14.31 16.14 -26.64
N LEU A 120 -13.24 16.52 -25.94
CA LEU A 120 -13.33 16.98 -24.56
C LEU A 120 -14.27 18.19 -24.39
N PRO A 121 -14.38 19.15 -25.33
CA PRO A 121 -15.40 20.19 -25.25
C PRO A 121 -16.81 19.59 -25.23
N GLY A 122 -17.52 19.82 -24.12
CA GLY A 122 -18.85 19.21 -23.90
C GLY A 122 -18.84 17.77 -23.38
N ALA A 123 -17.68 17.22 -22.98
CA ALA A 123 -17.62 15.96 -22.23
C ALA A 123 -18.08 16.15 -20.78
N ASP A 124 -18.72 15.12 -20.23
CA ASP A 124 -19.25 15.13 -18.86
C ASP A 124 -18.17 14.81 -17.82
N ALA A 125 -17.24 13.91 -18.17
CA ALA A 125 -16.15 13.53 -17.28
C ALA A 125 -14.89 13.08 -18.04
N LEU A 126 -13.74 13.33 -17.40
CA LEU A 126 -12.42 12.89 -17.84
C LEU A 126 -11.75 12.07 -16.76
N ALA A 127 -11.27 10.87 -17.10
CA ALA A 127 -10.40 10.08 -16.25
C ALA A 127 -8.95 10.15 -16.73
N LEU A 128 -8.06 10.60 -15.86
CA LEU A 128 -6.62 10.64 -16.06
C LEU A 128 -5.98 9.54 -15.20
N ILE A 129 -5.69 8.41 -15.82
CA ILE A 129 -5.26 7.18 -15.13
C ILE A 129 -3.86 6.73 -15.53
N MET A 130 -3.02 7.65 -16.00
CA MET A 130 -1.62 7.35 -16.31
C MET A 130 -0.87 6.85 -15.06
N PRO A 131 0.13 5.96 -15.22
CA PRO A 131 0.92 5.48 -14.08
C PRO A 131 1.73 6.56 -13.34
N ASP A 132 1.99 7.68 -14.02
CA ASP A 132 2.75 8.80 -13.50
C ASP A 132 1.84 9.96 -13.05
N ASP A 133 1.85 10.24 -11.75
CA ASP A 133 1.16 11.35 -11.09
C ASP A 133 1.45 12.71 -11.76
N MET A 134 2.68 12.96 -12.24
CA MET A 134 3.04 14.22 -12.88
C MET A 134 2.42 14.37 -14.27
N VAL A 135 2.35 13.29 -15.04
CA VAL A 135 1.68 13.26 -16.34
C VAL A 135 0.18 13.51 -16.15
N ASN A 136 -0.43 12.88 -15.15
CA ASN A 136 -1.84 13.13 -14.82
C ASN A 136 -2.09 14.58 -14.39
N LEU A 137 -1.20 15.19 -13.60
CA LEU A 137 -1.36 16.59 -13.20
C LEU A 137 -1.23 17.55 -14.39
N HIS A 138 -0.25 17.34 -15.26
CA HIS A 138 -0.08 18.16 -16.46
C HIS A 138 -1.29 18.04 -17.40
N ALA A 139 -1.75 16.81 -17.63
CA ALA A 139 -2.93 16.53 -18.45
C ALA A 139 -4.20 17.18 -17.86
N ALA A 140 -4.36 17.21 -16.54
CA ALA A 140 -5.49 17.87 -15.88
C ALA A 140 -5.50 19.39 -16.14
N LEU A 141 -4.32 20.03 -16.13
CA LEU A 141 -4.19 21.45 -16.43
C LEU A 141 -4.53 21.76 -17.90
N CYS A 142 -4.01 20.96 -18.85
CA CYS A 142 -4.34 21.10 -20.27
C CYS A 142 -5.84 20.85 -20.54
N ALA A 143 -6.43 19.83 -19.89
CA ALA A 143 -7.85 19.56 -20.00
C ALA A 143 -8.72 20.72 -19.49
N HIS A 144 -8.33 21.34 -18.37
CA HIS A 144 -9.04 22.48 -17.79
C HIS A 144 -8.93 23.75 -18.65
N ALA A 145 -7.84 23.91 -19.41
CA ALA A 145 -7.71 24.98 -20.39
C ALA A 145 -8.68 24.80 -21.59
N VAL A 146 -9.14 23.57 -21.85
CA VAL A 146 -10.07 23.23 -22.93
C VAL A 146 -11.53 23.25 -22.46
N GLU A 147 -11.83 22.67 -21.29
CA GLU A 147 -13.17 22.68 -20.67
C GLU A 147 -13.03 22.89 -19.14
N ASP A 148 -13.48 24.05 -18.68
CA ASP A 148 -13.32 24.50 -17.30
C ASP A 148 -14.36 23.90 -16.33
N ARG A 149 -15.48 23.39 -16.85
CA ARG A 149 -16.60 22.79 -16.10
C ARG A 149 -16.64 21.26 -16.14
N LEU A 150 -15.51 20.65 -16.46
CA LEU A 150 -15.35 19.21 -16.56
C LEU A 150 -15.18 18.55 -15.19
N ARG A 151 -15.81 17.40 -15.00
CA ARG A 151 -15.48 16.54 -13.87
C ARG A 151 -14.19 15.77 -14.14
N VAL A 152 -13.18 15.94 -13.31
CA VAL A 152 -11.87 15.31 -13.50
C VAL A 152 -11.61 14.23 -12.44
N VAL A 153 -11.49 12.98 -12.87
CA VAL A 153 -11.07 11.85 -12.02
C VAL A 153 -9.60 11.56 -12.28
N VAL A 154 -8.76 11.71 -11.25
CA VAL A 154 -7.31 11.61 -11.38
C VAL A 154 -6.77 10.45 -10.55
N ARG A 155 -5.99 9.56 -11.18
CA ARG A 155 -5.20 8.57 -10.47
C ARG A 155 -3.96 9.22 -9.86
N MET A 156 -3.74 9.01 -8.58
CA MET A 156 -2.51 9.41 -7.91
C MET A 156 -2.02 8.36 -6.93
N PHE A 157 -0.71 8.14 -6.93
CA PHE A 157 -0.08 7.37 -5.87
C PHE A 157 -0.13 8.14 -4.54
N ASN A 158 0.22 9.43 -4.52
CA ASN A 158 0.20 10.25 -3.30
C ASN A 158 -1.10 11.07 -3.17
N THR A 159 -2.08 10.51 -2.47
CA THR A 159 -3.37 11.17 -2.22
C THR A 159 -3.29 12.38 -1.30
N GLY A 160 -2.16 12.61 -0.59
CA GLY A 160 -1.97 13.80 0.24
C GLY A 160 -1.97 15.11 -0.55
N LEU A 161 -1.68 15.06 -1.85
CA LEU A 161 -1.80 16.19 -2.77
C LEU A 161 -3.24 16.44 -3.25
N GLY A 162 -4.18 15.55 -2.90
CA GLY A 162 -5.57 15.64 -3.33
C GLY A 162 -6.28 16.91 -2.86
N GLY A 163 -5.91 17.45 -1.69
CA GLY A 163 -6.41 18.74 -1.22
C GLY A 163 -6.01 19.91 -2.12
N ALA A 164 -4.78 19.89 -2.65
CA ALA A 164 -4.30 20.90 -3.60
C ALA A 164 -5.03 20.77 -4.96
N ILE A 165 -5.23 19.55 -5.44
CA ILE A 165 -5.98 19.30 -6.69
C ILE A 165 -7.44 19.75 -6.56
N ARG A 166 -8.10 19.48 -5.44
CA ARG A 166 -9.48 19.95 -5.20
C ARG A 166 -9.62 21.47 -5.13
N ARG A 167 -8.55 22.19 -4.76
CA ARG A 167 -8.51 23.66 -4.80
C ARG A 167 -8.33 24.19 -6.23
N LEU A 168 -7.67 23.44 -7.10
CA LEU A 168 -7.45 23.81 -8.51
C LEU A 168 -8.63 23.42 -9.40
N PHE A 169 -9.26 22.28 -9.14
CA PHE A 169 -10.40 21.75 -9.90
C PHE A 169 -11.57 21.49 -8.96
N ALA A 170 -12.58 22.36 -9.00
CA ALA A 170 -13.72 22.33 -8.09
C ALA A 170 -14.55 21.03 -8.17
N ASP A 171 -14.63 20.43 -9.36
CA ASP A 171 -15.29 19.14 -9.60
C ASP A 171 -14.25 18.06 -9.95
N SER A 172 -13.53 17.59 -8.92
CA SER A 172 -12.50 16.55 -9.10
C SER A 172 -12.55 15.44 -8.04
N ALA A 173 -12.13 14.24 -8.45
CA ALA A 173 -11.95 13.08 -7.59
C ALA A 173 -10.53 12.53 -7.74
N VAL A 174 -9.80 12.41 -6.64
CA VAL A 174 -8.46 11.83 -6.62
C VAL A 174 -8.53 10.43 -6.03
N LEU A 175 -8.14 9.44 -6.81
CA LEU A 175 -8.20 8.03 -6.43
C LEU A 175 -6.80 7.40 -6.47
N SER A 176 -6.54 6.48 -5.54
CA SER A 176 -5.30 5.69 -5.53
C SER A 176 -5.62 4.23 -5.83
N ASP A 177 -5.26 3.76 -7.01
CA ASP A 177 -5.38 2.35 -7.38
C ASP A 177 -4.58 1.44 -6.42
N ALA A 178 -3.35 1.83 -6.08
CA ALA A 178 -2.53 1.14 -5.11
C ALA A 178 -3.14 1.16 -3.70
N GLY A 179 -3.75 2.29 -3.30
CA GLY A 179 -4.44 2.41 -2.02
C GLY A 179 -5.68 1.52 -1.92
N MET A 180 -6.42 1.37 -3.03
CA MET A 180 -7.63 0.56 -3.14
C MET A 180 -7.33 -0.95 -3.25
N ALA A 181 -6.27 -1.32 -3.99
CA ALA A 181 -5.91 -2.72 -4.19
C ALA A 181 -5.13 -3.33 -3.02
N ALA A 182 -4.27 -2.56 -2.34
CA ALA A 182 -3.38 -3.07 -1.30
C ALA A 182 -4.09 -3.86 -0.16
N PRO A 183 -5.26 -3.44 0.37
CA PRO A 183 -5.97 -4.21 1.39
C PRO A 183 -6.27 -5.66 0.96
N ALA A 184 -6.64 -5.88 -0.31
CA ALA A 184 -6.95 -7.21 -0.82
C ALA A 184 -5.70 -8.11 -0.87
N PHE A 185 -4.55 -7.57 -1.25
CA PHE A 185 -3.27 -8.30 -1.24
C PHE A 185 -2.80 -8.61 0.19
N VAL A 186 -2.92 -7.65 1.11
CA VAL A 186 -2.59 -7.87 2.53
C VAL A 186 -3.46 -8.96 3.15
N ALA A 187 -4.77 -8.90 2.92
CA ALA A 187 -5.72 -9.93 3.34
C ALA A 187 -5.30 -11.33 2.88
N SER A 188 -5.04 -11.40 1.57
CA SER A 188 -4.66 -12.63 0.89
C SER A 188 -3.36 -13.18 1.45
N ALA A 189 -2.38 -12.32 1.73
CA ALA A 189 -1.08 -12.72 2.27
C ALA A 189 -1.19 -13.26 3.70
N LEU A 190 -2.08 -12.69 4.51
CA LEU A 190 -2.30 -13.11 5.89
C LEU A 190 -3.29 -14.29 6.02
N GLY A 191 -4.04 -14.63 4.96
CA GLY A 191 -5.15 -15.59 5.05
C GLY A 191 -6.32 -15.05 5.89
N GLU A 192 -6.43 -13.73 6.00
CA GLU A 192 -7.39 -13.01 6.83
C GLU A 192 -8.32 -12.14 5.97
N VAL A 193 -9.32 -11.53 6.60
CA VAL A 193 -10.18 -10.56 5.94
C VAL A 193 -9.40 -9.27 5.71
N ALA A 194 -9.63 -8.60 4.58
CA ALA A 194 -8.96 -7.35 4.29
C ALA A 194 -9.22 -6.32 5.39
N PRO A 195 -8.18 -5.70 5.99
CA PRO A 195 -8.35 -4.61 6.94
C PRO A 195 -8.77 -3.35 6.17
N THR A 196 -10.00 -3.36 5.68
CA THR A 196 -10.61 -2.25 4.98
C THR A 196 -11.43 -1.48 5.99
N HIS A 197 -11.08 -0.21 6.19
CA HIS A 197 -11.85 0.69 7.02
C HIS A 197 -12.04 2.02 6.28
N PHE A 198 -13.13 2.69 6.59
CA PHE A 198 -13.37 4.06 6.15
C PHE A 198 -14.02 4.84 7.27
N ARG A 199 -13.83 6.16 7.26
CA ARG A 199 -14.41 7.06 8.26
C ARG A 199 -15.47 7.92 7.59
N TYR A 200 -16.66 7.94 8.18
CA TYR A 200 -17.76 8.78 7.72
C TYR A 200 -18.51 9.32 8.94
N ALA A 201 -18.92 10.60 8.90
CA ALA A 201 -19.64 11.28 9.98
C ALA A 201 -19.11 11.01 11.41
N GLY A 202 -17.77 11.02 11.56
CA GLY A 202 -17.11 10.80 12.85
C GLY A 202 -16.96 9.34 13.28
N ARG A 203 -17.64 8.38 12.63
CA ARG A 203 -17.51 6.93 12.89
C ARG A 203 -16.49 6.29 11.97
N THR A 204 -15.72 5.34 12.49
CA THR A 204 -14.83 4.50 11.68
C THR A 204 -15.50 3.14 11.49
N LEU A 205 -15.83 2.80 10.25
CA LEU A 205 -16.40 1.51 9.89
C LEU A 205 -15.30 0.60 9.36
N LEU A 206 -15.31 -0.66 9.78
CA LEU A 206 -14.34 -1.67 9.37
C LEU A 206 -15.02 -2.93 8.85
N LEU A 207 -14.38 -3.56 7.86
CA LEU A 207 -14.70 -4.90 7.40
C LEU A 207 -14.13 -5.92 8.39
N ALA A 208 -14.96 -6.80 8.91
CA ALA A 208 -14.54 -7.89 9.81
C ALA A 208 -15.34 -9.16 9.56
N ARG A 209 -14.87 -10.28 10.12
CA ARG A 209 -15.72 -11.46 10.29
C ARG A 209 -16.69 -11.20 11.43
N ARG A 210 -17.91 -11.73 11.31
CA ARG A 210 -18.96 -11.59 12.31
C ARG A 210 -18.48 -12.00 13.71
N GLN A 211 -17.74 -13.09 13.82
CA GLN A 211 -17.21 -13.60 15.10
C GLN A 211 -16.17 -12.68 15.79
N ASP A 212 -15.51 -11.80 15.03
CA ASP A 212 -14.41 -10.97 15.53
C ASP A 212 -14.92 -9.62 16.09
N VAL A 213 -16.22 -9.34 15.96
CA VAL A 213 -16.87 -8.10 16.39
C VAL A 213 -18.12 -8.39 17.22
N PRO A 214 -18.44 -7.56 18.24
CA PRO A 214 -19.67 -7.73 19.00
C PRO A 214 -20.90 -7.42 18.12
N GLU A 215 -21.97 -8.20 18.27
CA GLU A 215 -23.22 -8.07 17.48
C GLU A 215 -23.76 -6.63 17.42
N GLN A 216 -23.72 -5.91 18.54
CA GLN A 216 -24.17 -4.51 18.63
C GLN A 216 -23.36 -3.50 17.81
N SER A 217 -22.16 -3.86 17.36
CA SER A 217 -21.32 -3.01 16.52
C SER A 217 -21.52 -3.27 15.03
N ILE A 218 -22.27 -4.32 14.68
CA ILE A 218 -22.52 -4.67 13.29
C ILE A 218 -23.52 -3.68 12.70
N VAL A 219 -23.10 -3.00 11.64
CA VAL A 219 -23.93 -2.07 10.87
C VAL A 219 -24.65 -2.81 9.75
N LEU A 220 -23.94 -3.71 9.04
CA LEU A 220 -24.47 -4.37 7.86
C LEU A 220 -23.75 -5.70 7.55
N PRO A 221 -24.45 -6.81 7.25
CA PRO A 221 -23.83 -7.98 6.64
C PRO A 221 -23.44 -7.70 5.18
N LEU A 222 -22.17 -7.94 4.86
CA LEU A 222 -21.60 -7.71 3.52
C LEU A 222 -21.50 -8.98 2.69
N ALA A 223 -21.22 -10.12 3.32
CA ALA A 223 -21.26 -11.39 2.64
C ALA A 223 -21.59 -12.54 3.59
N ALA A 224 -22.40 -13.49 3.10
CA ALA A 224 -22.68 -14.74 3.79
C ALA A 224 -22.16 -15.93 2.97
N SER A 225 -21.49 -16.87 3.63
CA SER A 225 -21.03 -18.10 2.99
C SER A 225 -22.06 -19.21 3.22
N ASN A 226 -22.62 -19.76 2.13
CA ASN A 226 -23.32 -21.03 2.21
C ASN A 226 -22.25 -22.11 2.08
N GLY A 227 -22.15 -23.06 3.02
CA GLY A 227 -21.05 -24.03 3.19
C GLY A 227 -20.59 -24.89 1.98
N GLY A 228 -21.13 -24.67 0.78
CA GLY A 228 -20.64 -25.19 -0.50
C GLY A 228 -19.78 -24.21 -1.33
N GLY A 229 -19.20 -23.17 -0.73
CA GLY A 229 -18.26 -22.25 -1.40
C GLY A 229 -18.90 -21.08 -2.16
N HIS A 230 -20.23 -21.01 -2.26
CA HIS A 230 -20.92 -19.84 -2.82
C HIS A 230 -21.06 -18.73 -1.78
N VAL A 231 -20.45 -17.58 -2.09
CA VAL A 231 -20.52 -16.35 -1.26
C VAL A 231 -21.64 -15.46 -1.78
N ARG A 232 -22.69 -15.25 -0.97
CA ARG A 232 -23.77 -14.29 -1.27
C ARG A 232 -23.35 -12.91 -0.78
N ILE A 233 -23.31 -11.94 -1.68
CA ILE A 233 -22.91 -10.56 -1.40
C ILE A 233 -24.13 -9.70 -1.03
N LEU A 234 -24.04 -8.85 -0.01
CA LEU A 234 -25.12 -8.00 0.50
C LEU A 234 -26.46 -8.75 0.75
N PRO A 235 -26.47 -9.84 1.51
CA PRO A 235 -27.67 -10.65 1.69
C PRO A 235 -28.82 -9.89 2.38
N ALA A 236 -30.06 -10.33 2.16
CA ALA A 236 -31.22 -9.89 2.93
C ALA A 236 -31.12 -10.40 4.38
N GLU A 237 -31.59 -9.62 5.34
CA GLU A 237 -31.83 -10.13 6.69
C GLU A 237 -33.34 -10.38 6.90
N PRO A 238 -33.72 -11.46 7.63
CA PRO A 238 -32.84 -12.48 8.22
C PRO A 238 -32.27 -13.47 7.19
N LEU A 239 -31.05 -13.95 7.44
CA LEU A 239 -30.38 -14.94 6.59
C LEU A 239 -31.12 -16.30 6.61
N SER A 240 -31.41 -16.87 5.43
CA SER A 240 -32.15 -18.14 5.30
C SER A 240 -31.46 -19.36 5.96
N GLY A 241 -30.18 -19.25 6.32
CA GLY A 241 -29.39 -20.28 7.01
C GLY A 241 -28.88 -19.87 8.40
N GLY A 242 -29.36 -18.74 8.93
CA GLY A 242 -28.82 -18.13 10.15
C GLY A 242 -27.44 -17.46 9.95
N PRO A 243 -27.03 -16.58 10.87
CA PRO A 243 -25.72 -15.93 10.81
C PRO A 243 -24.59 -16.94 11.06
N GLN A 244 -23.59 -16.97 10.18
CA GLN A 244 -22.41 -17.80 10.34
C GLN A 244 -21.23 -17.00 10.91
N PRO A 245 -20.33 -17.62 11.71
CA PRO A 245 -19.16 -16.96 12.28
C PRO A 245 -18.21 -16.35 11.23
N THR A 246 -18.15 -16.99 10.05
CA THR A 246 -17.30 -16.61 8.92
C THR A 246 -17.89 -15.52 8.04
N ASP A 247 -19.13 -15.11 8.26
CA ASP A 247 -19.78 -14.08 7.47
C ASP A 247 -19.03 -12.76 7.60
N LEU A 248 -18.93 -12.03 6.49
CA LEU A 248 -18.28 -10.73 6.45
C LEU A 248 -19.31 -9.65 6.77
N VAL A 249 -18.95 -8.77 7.69
CA VAL A 249 -19.80 -7.70 8.17
C VAL A 249 -19.06 -6.37 8.13
N LEU A 250 -19.82 -5.30 7.95
CA LEU A 250 -19.38 -3.94 8.21
C LEU A 250 -19.73 -3.60 9.65
N ALA A 251 -18.74 -3.26 10.45
CA ALA A 251 -18.91 -2.97 11.87
C ALA A 251 -18.30 -1.62 12.26
N GLU A 252 -18.89 -0.95 13.25
CA GLU A 252 -18.34 0.26 13.85
C GLU A 252 -17.17 -0.08 14.77
N ALA A 253 -16.04 0.61 14.57
CA ALA A 253 -14.92 0.58 15.46
C ALA A 253 -15.28 1.32 16.77
N THR A 254 -15.80 0.61 17.77
CA THR A 254 -16.07 1.20 19.08
C THR A 254 -14.81 1.87 19.65
N VAL A 255 -14.95 3.13 20.07
CA VAL A 255 -13.89 3.98 20.62
C VAL A 255 -13.36 3.42 21.93
N ARG A 256 -12.49 2.40 21.83
CA ARG A 256 -11.42 2.05 22.76
C ARG A 256 -10.61 0.90 22.15
N ARG A 257 -9.43 1.24 21.63
CA ARG A 257 -8.26 0.33 21.50
C ARG A 257 -8.31 -0.88 20.56
N ASN A 258 -9.18 -1.01 19.55
CA ASN A 258 -9.26 -2.30 18.83
C ASN A 258 -9.08 -2.32 17.30
N ALA A 259 -9.04 -1.19 16.58
CA ALA A 259 -8.84 -1.23 15.12
C ALA A 259 -7.44 -1.71 14.71
N HIS A 260 -6.40 -1.23 15.43
CA HIS A 260 -5.04 -1.75 15.27
C HIS A 260 -4.79 -3.02 16.08
N ASP A 261 -5.40 -3.14 17.26
CA ASP A 261 -5.11 -4.24 18.16
C ASP A 261 -5.81 -5.56 17.81
N VAL A 262 -6.96 -5.61 17.11
CA VAL A 262 -7.57 -6.92 16.80
C VAL A 262 -6.76 -7.65 15.72
N ALA A 263 -6.23 -6.92 14.73
CA ALA A 263 -5.27 -7.44 13.78
C ALA A 263 -3.88 -7.68 14.42
N ALA A 264 -3.41 -6.78 15.29
CA ALA A 264 -2.11 -6.92 15.95
C ALA A 264 -2.07 -7.95 17.10
N ARG A 265 -3.19 -8.21 17.81
CA ARG A 265 -3.23 -9.10 18.98
C ARG A 265 -3.09 -10.57 18.62
N ARG A 266 -3.43 -11.00 17.40
CA ARG A 266 -3.12 -12.36 16.93
C ARG A 266 -1.68 -12.54 16.44
N LEU A 267 -0.99 -11.44 16.10
CA LEU A 267 0.37 -11.47 15.53
C LEU A 267 1.47 -11.05 16.52
N SER A 268 1.12 -10.61 17.74
CA SER A 268 2.10 -10.19 18.75
C SER A 268 2.76 -11.33 19.53
N ARG A 269 3.60 -12.13 18.86
CA ARG A 269 4.73 -12.83 19.51
C ARG A 269 5.96 -12.87 18.58
N SER A 270 6.51 -11.71 18.24
CA SER A 270 7.93 -11.59 17.91
C SER A 270 8.45 -10.21 18.29
N GLY A 271 9.48 -10.20 19.14
CA GLY A 271 9.85 -9.03 19.94
C GLY A 271 10.60 -7.96 19.15
N ARG A 272 9.95 -6.80 18.97
CA ARG A 272 10.53 -5.59 18.35
C ARG A 272 11.69 -4.98 19.15
N ARG A 273 11.89 -5.36 20.42
CA ARG A 273 12.95 -4.82 21.29
C ARG A 273 14.28 -5.59 21.30
N ARG A 274 14.34 -6.81 20.74
CA ARG A 274 15.57 -7.63 20.78
C ARG A 274 16.52 -7.40 19.58
N ARG A 275 16.07 -6.69 18.54
CA ARG A 275 16.77 -6.64 17.24
C ARG A 275 17.91 -5.63 17.13
N GLN A 276 17.90 -4.52 17.87
CA GLN A 276 18.99 -3.53 17.78
C GLN A 276 20.28 -3.98 18.49
N TRP A 277 20.17 -4.88 19.48
CA TRP A 277 21.34 -5.36 20.23
C TRP A 277 21.97 -6.61 19.59
N LEU A 278 21.17 -7.45 18.93
CA LEU A 278 21.65 -8.67 18.26
C LEU A 278 22.38 -8.39 16.93
N SER A 279 22.14 -7.26 16.26
CA SER A 279 22.88 -6.86 15.04
C SER A 279 24.34 -6.50 15.37
N PHE A 280 24.58 -5.83 16.50
CA PHE A 280 25.93 -5.56 16.99
C PHE A 280 26.71 -6.83 17.32
N VAL A 281 26.06 -7.81 17.97
CA VAL A 281 26.71 -9.09 18.33
C VAL A 281 26.95 -9.99 17.11
N ARG A 282 26.08 -9.96 16.08
CA ARG A 282 26.26 -10.76 14.87
C ARG A 282 27.28 -10.19 13.90
N ALA A 283 27.40 -8.86 13.80
CA ALA A 283 28.49 -8.21 13.07
C ALA A 283 29.87 -8.59 13.65
N PHE A 284 29.95 -8.71 14.99
CA PHE A 284 31.17 -9.15 15.66
C PHE A 284 31.52 -10.63 15.41
N ARG A 285 30.52 -11.48 15.17
CA ARG A 285 30.73 -12.92 14.98
C ARG A 285 31.15 -13.29 13.54
N GLY A 286 30.82 -12.45 12.55
CA GLY A 286 31.23 -12.61 11.15
C GLY A 286 32.70 -12.29 10.86
N GLY A 287 33.30 -11.37 11.62
CA GLY A 287 34.72 -11.00 11.53
C GLY A 287 35.70 -12.03 12.12
N VAL A 288 35.19 -13.08 12.78
CA VAL A 288 35.99 -14.14 13.42
C VAL A 288 36.20 -15.34 12.49
N THR A 289 36.18 -15.13 11.18
CA THR A 289 36.41 -16.22 10.21
C THR A 289 37.87 -16.31 9.76
N SER A 290 38.54 -17.26 10.42
CA SER A 290 39.65 -18.16 10.09
C SER A 290 41.12 -17.72 9.99
N LYS A 291 41.52 -16.44 9.90
CA LYS A 291 42.98 -16.09 9.98
C LYS A 291 43.32 -14.90 10.86
N LEU A 292 42.65 -13.76 10.67
CA LEU A 292 42.90 -12.54 11.44
C LEU A 292 42.42 -12.63 12.89
N GLY A 293 41.22 -13.18 13.13
CA GLY A 293 40.71 -13.40 14.49
C GLY A 293 41.55 -14.37 15.31
N PHE A 294 42.12 -15.39 14.66
CA PHE A 294 43.07 -16.31 15.29
C PHE A 294 44.38 -15.61 15.64
N ALA A 295 44.92 -14.80 14.73
CA ALA A 295 46.11 -13.99 15.01
C ALA A 295 45.88 -13.01 16.19
N VAL A 296 44.72 -12.34 16.27
CA VAL A 296 44.40 -11.44 17.40
C VAL A 296 44.35 -12.22 18.71
N LEU A 297 43.69 -13.39 18.71
CA LEU A 297 43.58 -14.24 19.89
C LEU A 297 44.96 -14.73 20.36
N VAL A 298 45.81 -15.17 19.43
CA VAL A 298 47.18 -15.63 19.74
C VAL A 298 48.01 -14.48 20.32
N THR A 299 47.98 -13.29 19.73
CA THR A 299 48.71 -12.12 20.24
C THR A 299 48.22 -11.71 21.63
N VAL A 300 46.90 -11.74 21.87
CA VAL A 300 46.32 -11.46 23.20
C VAL A 300 46.73 -12.54 24.21
N ALA A 301 46.72 -13.82 23.82
CA ALA A 301 47.13 -14.91 24.69
C ALA A 301 48.63 -14.81 25.06
N VAL A 302 49.50 -14.50 24.10
CA VAL A 302 50.93 -14.24 24.32
C VAL A 302 51.14 -13.05 25.25
N THR A 303 50.37 -11.97 25.06
CA THR A 303 50.40 -10.78 25.93
C THR A 303 50.03 -11.13 27.37
N VAL A 304 48.95 -11.89 27.58
CA VAL A 304 48.49 -12.32 28.90
C VAL A 304 49.50 -13.28 29.55
N LEU A 305 50.01 -14.27 28.82
CA LEU A 305 51.00 -15.23 29.31
C LEU A 305 52.32 -14.55 29.67
N SER A 306 52.78 -13.61 28.85
CA SER A 306 54.02 -12.85 29.12
C SER A 306 53.84 -11.89 30.30
N GLY A 307 52.69 -11.23 30.42
CA GLY A 307 52.33 -10.42 31.60
C GLY A 307 52.29 -11.26 32.88
N LEU A 308 51.63 -12.43 32.85
CA LEU A 308 51.59 -13.37 33.98
C LEU A 308 53.00 -13.86 34.36
N SER A 309 53.84 -14.18 33.38
CA SER A 309 55.25 -14.52 33.61
C SER A 309 55.97 -13.37 34.34
N LEU A 310 55.83 -12.13 33.85
CA LEU A 310 56.43 -10.95 34.48
C LEU A 310 56.03 -10.80 35.95
N THR A 311 54.76 -11.05 36.30
CA THR A 311 54.29 -10.98 37.70
C THR A 311 54.94 -12.00 38.62
N ARG A 312 55.29 -13.19 38.11
CA ARG A 312 55.95 -14.24 38.89
C ARG A 312 57.41 -13.94 39.17
N PHE A 313 58.08 -13.22 38.27
CA PHE A 313 59.50 -12.89 38.40
C PHE A 313 59.77 -11.54 39.08
N MET A 314 58.81 -10.63 39.09
CA MET A 314 58.98 -9.29 39.67
C MET A 314 58.48 -9.15 41.11
N ASP A 315 58.05 -10.24 41.76
CA ASP A 315 57.53 -10.26 43.14
C ASP A 315 56.46 -9.18 43.40
N VAL A 316 55.68 -8.86 42.36
CA VAL A 316 54.71 -7.76 42.37
C VAL A 316 53.48 -8.21 43.15
N GLN A 317 53.38 -7.73 44.39
CA GLN A 317 52.20 -7.94 45.23
C GLN A 317 51.05 -7.03 44.74
N GLY A 318 49.96 -7.64 44.26
CA GLY A 318 48.70 -6.96 43.98
C GLY A 318 48.23 -7.02 42.51
N PHE A 319 47.01 -7.54 42.32
CA PHE A 319 46.35 -7.71 41.01
C PHE A 319 46.33 -6.43 40.16
N TRP A 320 46.01 -5.28 40.76
CA TRP A 320 45.92 -4.01 40.02
C TRP A 320 47.26 -3.49 39.52
N ARG A 321 48.34 -3.72 40.29
CA ARG A 321 49.69 -3.29 39.92
C ARG A 321 50.25 -4.11 38.77
N SER A 322 49.94 -5.41 38.74
CA SER A 322 50.27 -6.31 37.63
C SER A 322 49.63 -5.87 36.31
N ILE A 323 48.34 -5.51 36.34
CA ILE A 323 47.62 -4.99 35.18
C ILE A 323 48.23 -3.66 34.73
N TYR A 324 48.50 -2.75 35.66
CA TYR A 324 49.09 -1.44 35.38
C TYR A 324 50.44 -1.56 34.66
N ILE A 325 51.37 -2.38 35.16
CA ILE A 325 52.71 -2.57 34.56
C ILE A 325 52.60 -3.28 33.21
N THR A 326 51.73 -4.29 33.09
CA THR A 326 51.53 -5.01 31.82
C THR A 326 51.00 -4.07 30.74
N LEU A 327 50.01 -3.23 31.07
CA LEU A 327 49.44 -2.27 30.15
C LEU A 327 50.45 -1.18 29.73
N LEU A 328 51.23 -0.67 30.69
CA LEU A 328 52.28 0.32 30.42
C LEU A 328 53.37 -0.26 29.50
N THR A 329 53.73 -1.52 29.71
CA THR A 329 54.72 -2.23 28.88
C THR A 329 54.20 -2.51 27.47
N VAL A 330 52.92 -2.89 27.32
CA VAL A 330 52.26 -3.11 26.02
C VAL A 330 52.22 -1.83 25.19
N VAL A 331 52.09 -0.66 25.83
CA VAL A 331 52.10 0.66 25.19
C VAL A 331 53.53 1.14 24.86
N GLY A 332 54.56 0.38 25.24
CA GLY A 332 55.96 0.69 24.91
C GLY A 332 56.67 1.59 25.91
N SER A 333 56.09 1.82 27.10
CA SER A 333 56.79 2.46 28.20
C SER A 333 57.53 1.38 28.99
N SER A 334 58.85 1.33 28.81
CA SER A 334 59.71 0.43 29.55
C SER A 334 60.89 1.18 30.17
N ASP A 335 60.99 1.15 31.49
CA ASP A 335 62.27 1.36 32.17
C ASP A 335 63.14 0.11 31.95
N VAL A 336 64.30 0.31 31.33
CA VAL A 336 65.27 -0.76 31.06
C VAL A 336 66.13 -0.94 32.32
N GLU A 337 65.82 -1.91 33.17
CA GLU A 337 66.75 -2.35 34.22
C GLU A 337 67.70 -3.43 33.67
N PRO A 338 69.01 -3.13 33.54
CA PRO A 338 69.98 -4.06 32.94
C PRO A 338 70.25 -5.33 33.76
N ASN A 339 69.84 -5.36 35.04
CA ASN A 339 70.19 -6.42 35.99
C ASN A 339 69.06 -7.44 36.23
N ARG A 340 68.07 -7.52 35.34
CA ARG A 340 66.94 -8.48 35.45
C ARG A 340 67.35 -9.90 35.07
N GLN A 341 66.66 -10.90 35.63
CA GLN A 341 66.82 -12.30 35.23
C GLN A 341 66.55 -12.47 33.72
N PRO A 342 67.32 -13.31 33.00
CA PRO A 342 67.23 -13.44 31.53
C PRO A 342 65.81 -13.76 31.02
N ILE A 343 65.05 -14.56 31.77
CA ILE A 343 63.68 -14.95 31.41
C ILE A 343 62.72 -13.75 31.44
N ALA A 344 62.89 -12.83 32.39
CA ALA A 344 62.06 -11.63 32.50
C ALA A 344 62.38 -10.62 31.38
N GLN A 345 63.63 -10.53 30.95
CA GLN A 345 64.04 -9.71 29.80
C GLN A 345 63.40 -10.23 28.51
N VAL A 346 63.40 -11.55 28.30
CA VAL A 346 62.75 -12.18 27.15
C VAL A 346 61.24 -11.94 27.18
N ALA A 347 60.58 -12.11 28.34
CA ALA A 347 59.15 -11.85 28.49
C ALA A 347 58.80 -10.38 28.16
N GLN A 348 59.60 -9.42 28.61
CA GLN A 348 59.42 -8.00 28.33
C GLN A 348 59.54 -7.68 26.84
N VAL A 349 60.54 -8.23 26.15
CA VAL A 349 60.71 -8.06 24.69
C VAL A 349 59.55 -8.68 23.91
N VAL A 350 59.10 -9.88 24.32
CA VAL A 350 57.93 -10.52 23.72
C VAL A 350 56.66 -9.69 23.93
N LEU A 351 56.49 -9.10 25.12
CA LEU A 351 55.32 -8.29 25.46
C LEU A 351 55.27 -6.98 24.68
N THR A 352 56.40 -6.30 24.49
CA THR A 352 56.48 -5.07 23.68
C THR A 352 56.25 -5.35 22.20
N ILE A 353 56.85 -6.42 21.64
CA ILE A 353 56.61 -6.84 20.26
C ILE A 353 55.13 -7.22 20.06
N ALA A 354 54.54 -7.96 21.01
CA ALA A 354 53.13 -8.32 20.95
C ALA A 354 52.22 -7.08 21.02
N GLY A 355 52.54 -6.10 21.87
CA GLY A 355 51.80 -4.84 21.96
C GLY A 355 51.85 -4.01 20.68
N VAL A 356 53.04 -3.85 20.09
CA VAL A 356 53.22 -3.15 18.81
C VAL A 356 52.50 -3.86 17.67
N ALA A 357 52.50 -5.20 17.64
CA ALA A 357 51.80 -5.98 16.62
C ALA A 357 50.26 -5.96 16.81
N LEU A 358 49.77 -5.76 18.04
CA LEU A 358 48.35 -5.79 18.36
C LEU A 358 47.59 -4.62 17.71
N LEU A 359 48.17 -3.41 17.67
CA LEU A 359 47.49 -2.22 17.16
C LEU A 359 47.17 -2.29 15.66
N PRO A 360 48.12 -2.62 14.75
CA PRO A 360 47.82 -2.82 13.33
C PRO A 360 46.84 -3.98 13.10
N LEU A 361 46.91 -5.02 13.92
CA LEU A 361 46.06 -6.21 13.77
C LEU A 361 44.61 -5.93 14.19
N ILE A 362 44.40 -5.18 15.28
CA ILE A 362 43.07 -4.68 15.67
C ILE A 362 42.55 -3.73 14.60
N THR A 363 43.39 -2.81 14.10
CA THR A 363 43.00 -1.86 13.05
C THR A 363 42.59 -2.60 11.77
N ALA A 364 43.35 -3.60 11.35
CA ALA A 364 43.04 -4.44 10.19
C ALA A 364 41.74 -5.23 10.38
N ALA A 365 41.50 -5.79 11.58
CA ALA A 365 40.26 -6.48 11.89
C ALA A 365 39.03 -5.54 11.88
N VAL A 366 39.18 -4.32 12.41
CA VAL A 366 38.12 -3.29 12.41
C VAL A 366 37.86 -2.79 10.99
N VAL A 367 38.90 -2.53 10.20
CA VAL A 367 38.78 -2.09 8.81
C VAL A 367 38.18 -3.19 7.94
N ASP A 368 38.65 -4.44 8.03
CA ASP A 368 38.07 -5.57 7.29
C ASP A 368 36.59 -5.78 7.68
N GLY A 369 36.27 -5.69 8.97
CA GLY A 369 34.89 -5.69 9.45
C GLY A 369 34.05 -4.55 8.85
N MET A 370 34.56 -3.32 8.87
CA MET A 370 33.87 -2.13 8.36
C MET A 370 33.69 -2.19 6.83
N VAL A 371 34.72 -2.60 6.10
CA VAL A 371 34.70 -2.76 4.64
C VAL A 371 33.73 -3.86 4.24
N ARG A 372 33.73 -5.02 4.92
CA ARG A 372 32.73 -6.08 4.69
C ARG A 372 31.32 -5.60 4.97
N THR A 373 31.10 -4.82 6.02
CA THR A 373 29.77 -4.25 6.28
C THR A 373 29.34 -3.25 5.20
N ARG A 374 30.24 -2.40 4.70
CA ARG A 374 29.95 -1.49 3.57
C ARG A 374 29.68 -2.25 2.27
N LEU A 375 30.52 -3.23 1.94
CA LEU A 375 30.35 -4.06 0.74
C LEU A 375 29.12 -4.98 0.81
N ALA A 376 28.68 -5.37 2.01
CA ALA A 376 27.43 -6.10 2.21
C ALA A 376 26.21 -5.17 2.07
N LEU A 377 26.31 -3.92 2.51
CA LEU A 377 25.26 -2.92 2.32
C LEU A 377 25.13 -2.49 0.84
N ASP A 378 26.25 -2.29 0.13
CA ASP A 378 26.25 -1.92 -1.29
C ASP A 378 25.77 -3.06 -2.21
N ARG A 379 25.96 -4.32 -1.80
CA ARG A 379 25.49 -5.51 -2.55
C ARG A 379 24.12 -6.03 -2.10
N GLY A 380 23.47 -5.37 -1.14
CA GLY A 380 22.20 -5.85 -0.58
C GLY A 380 22.29 -7.20 0.17
N GLU A 381 23.51 -7.68 0.47
CA GLU A 381 23.79 -8.95 1.15
C GLU A 381 23.58 -8.87 2.68
N VAL A 382 22.53 -8.21 3.15
CA VAL A 382 22.09 -8.40 4.55
C VAL A 382 21.19 -9.63 4.61
N VAL A 383 21.74 -10.80 4.26
CA VAL A 383 21.09 -12.10 4.44
C VAL A 383 21.22 -12.47 5.91
N GLY A 384 20.34 -11.91 6.73
CA GLY A 384 19.92 -12.60 7.94
C GLY A 384 18.92 -13.67 7.52
N LEU A 385 19.02 -14.89 8.06
CA LEU A 385 17.93 -15.86 7.96
C LEU A 385 16.67 -15.23 8.57
N HIS A 386 15.77 -14.74 7.72
CA HIS A 386 14.46 -14.28 8.14
C HIS A 386 13.56 -15.50 8.32
N SER A 387 12.68 -15.50 9.30
CA SER A 387 11.72 -16.59 9.50
C SER A 387 10.39 -15.99 9.92
N ASN A 388 9.29 -16.63 9.49
CA ASN A 388 7.93 -16.13 9.72
C ASN A 388 7.70 -14.71 9.16
N HIS A 389 8.35 -14.38 8.05
CA HIS A 389 8.20 -13.12 7.31
C HIS A 389 7.40 -13.32 6.02
N ILE A 390 7.04 -12.23 5.37
CA ILE A 390 6.46 -12.22 4.02
C ILE A 390 7.56 -11.80 3.03
N VAL A 391 7.72 -12.57 1.96
CA VAL A 391 8.53 -12.14 0.81
C VAL A 391 7.63 -11.33 -0.11
N LEU A 392 8.01 -10.09 -0.39
CA LEU A 392 7.26 -9.16 -1.24
C LEU A 392 8.06 -8.84 -2.49
N VAL A 393 7.57 -9.24 -3.65
CA VAL A 393 8.20 -8.94 -4.94
C VAL A 393 7.50 -7.75 -5.59
N GLY A 394 8.28 -6.76 -6.01
CA GLY A 394 7.83 -5.52 -6.64
C GLY A 394 7.55 -4.42 -5.61
N LEU A 395 8.38 -3.39 -5.61
CA LEU A 395 8.28 -2.14 -4.85
C LEU A 395 7.77 -0.97 -5.72
N GLY A 396 6.94 -1.28 -6.71
CA GLY A 396 6.14 -0.29 -7.42
C GLY A 396 5.01 0.31 -6.55
N ASN A 397 4.05 0.99 -7.17
CA ASN A 397 2.95 1.66 -6.47
C ASN A 397 2.19 0.70 -5.50
N VAL A 398 1.70 -0.43 -6.01
CA VAL A 398 0.90 -1.37 -5.21
C VAL A 398 1.75 -2.02 -4.12
N GLY A 399 2.93 -2.53 -4.46
CA GLY A 399 3.80 -3.21 -3.49
C GLY A 399 4.29 -2.30 -2.37
N THR A 400 4.57 -1.03 -2.66
CA THR A 400 4.89 -0.04 -1.62
C THR A 400 3.76 0.12 -0.61
N ARG A 401 2.50 0.17 -1.08
CA ARG A 401 1.32 0.28 -0.20
C ARG A 401 1.09 -1.01 0.61
N VAL A 402 1.32 -2.17 0.00
CA VAL A 402 1.24 -3.48 0.68
C VAL A 402 2.31 -3.59 1.75
N MET A 403 3.57 -3.29 1.43
CA MET A 403 4.70 -3.29 2.38
C MET A 403 4.40 -2.44 3.60
N ARG A 404 3.98 -1.18 3.40
CA ARG A 404 3.67 -0.26 4.49
C ARG A 404 2.57 -0.82 5.39
N ARG A 405 1.48 -1.31 4.80
CA ARG A 405 0.37 -1.91 5.57
C ARG A 405 0.82 -3.14 6.35
N LEU A 406 1.65 -4.01 5.78
CA LEU A 406 2.20 -5.18 6.49
C LEU A 406 3.08 -4.74 7.67
N GLN A 407 3.92 -3.73 7.49
CA GLN A 407 4.74 -3.15 8.55
C GLN A 407 3.92 -2.48 9.66
N ASP A 408 2.83 -1.80 9.30
CA ASP A 408 1.89 -1.19 10.25
C ASP A 408 1.19 -2.27 11.11
N LEU A 409 0.95 -3.46 10.53
CA LEU A 409 0.44 -4.65 11.23
C LEU A 409 1.51 -5.40 12.03
N GLY A 410 2.76 -4.95 12.00
CA GLY A 410 3.88 -5.59 12.69
C GLY A 410 4.38 -6.88 12.04
N VAL A 411 4.05 -7.10 10.76
CA VAL A 411 4.49 -8.26 9.99
C VAL A 411 5.86 -7.98 9.37
N ASP A 412 6.80 -8.90 9.56
CA ASP A 412 8.13 -8.80 8.95
C ASP A 412 8.04 -9.00 7.44
N VAL A 413 8.73 -8.14 6.69
CA VAL A 413 8.76 -8.17 5.22
C VAL A 413 10.21 -8.19 4.76
N VAL A 414 10.49 -8.99 3.73
CA VAL A 414 11.70 -8.90 2.91
C VAL A 414 11.24 -8.58 1.50
N ALA A 415 11.72 -7.48 0.94
CA ALA A 415 11.29 -7.01 -0.37
C ALA A 415 12.31 -7.41 -1.46
N ILE A 416 11.82 -7.61 -2.68
CA ILE A 416 12.62 -7.85 -3.87
C ILE A 416 12.14 -6.89 -4.95
N ASP A 417 13.04 -6.15 -5.59
CA ASP A 417 12.72 -5.42 -6.82
C ASP A 417 13.92 -5.49 -7.78
N ARG A 418 13.67 -5.49 -9.08
CA ARG A 418 14.73 -5.44 -10.10
C ARG A 418 15.31 -4.03 -10.26
N ASN A 419 14.50 -3.01 -9.98
CA ASN A 419 14.85 -1.61 -10.16
C ASN A 419 15.34 -1.00 -8.83
N PRO A 420 16.63 -0.59 -8.73
CA PRO A 420 17.16 0.04 -7.53
C PRO A 420 16.54 1.43 -7.24
N ASP A 421 15.88 2.03 -8.22
CA ASP A 421 15.19 3.32 -8.12
C ASP A 421 13.66 3.17 -8.04
N ALA A 422 13.15 1.98 -7.70
CA ALA A 422 11.72 1.78 -7.52
C ALA A 422 11.15 2.75 -6.47
N ARG A 423 9.92 3.23 -6.68
CA ARG A 423 9.26 4.23 -5.81
C ARG A 423 9.25 3.81 -4.32
N GLY A 424 9.15 2.51 -4.05
CA GLY A 424 9.13 1.96 -2.71
C GLY A 424 10.48 1.88 -2.00
N MET A 425 11.61 2.11 -2.68
CA MET A 425 12.96 1.93 -2.13
C MET A 425 13.22 2.83 -0.93
N GLN A 426 12.96 4.13 -1.07
CA GLN A 426 13.12 5.10 0.02
C GLN A 426 12.22 4.77 1.22
N ILE A 427 11.01 4.29 0.96
CA ILE A 427 10.05 3.92 2.00
C ILE A 427 10.51 2.64 2.70
N ALA A 428 11.05 1.67 1.97
CA ALA A 428 11.60 0.44 2.53
C ALA A 428 12.77 0.74 3.47
N GLU A 429 13.69 1.62 3.04
CA GLU A 429 14.80 2.09 3.85
C GLU A 429 14.33 2.79 5.14
N GLN A 430 13.38 3.72 5.03
CA GLN A 430 12.80 4.42 6.19
C GLN A 430 12.12 3.47 7.19
N LEU A 431 11.49 2.40 6.69
CA LEU A 431 10.83 1.39 7.51
C LEU A 431 11.80 0.30 8.01
N GLY A 432 13.06 0.31 7.56
CA GLY A 432 14.05 -0.72 7.88
C GLY A 432 13.72 -2.10 7.30
N VAL A 433 13.00 -2.12 6.15
CA VAL A 433 12.67 -3.34 5.41
C VAL A 433 13.88 -3.73 4.55
N PRO A 434 14.44 -4.95 4.70
CA PRO A 434 15.50 -5.42 3.81
C PRO A 434 15.00 -5.52 2.37
N VAL A 435 15.78 -5.00 1.43
CA VAL A 435 15.48 -5.07 -0.01
C VAL A 435 16.60 -5.78 -0.75
N ILE A 436 16.22 -6.76 -1.58
CA ILE A 436 17.11 -7.46 -2.49
C ILE A 436 16.89 -6.88 -3.89
N ILE A 437 17.97 -6.37 -4.49
CA ILE A 437 17.94 -5.93 -5.89
C ILE A 437 18.20 -7.13 -6.78
N GLY A 438 17.17 -7.61 -7.48
CA GLY A 438 17.28 -8.81 -8.27
C GLY A 438 16.00 -9.18 -9.02
N ASP A 439 16.14 -10.10 -9.96
CA ASP A 439 15.02 -10.63 -10.74
C ASP A 439 14.37 -11.79 -9.97
N ALA A 440 13.11 -11.60 -9.58
CA ALA A 440 12.35 -12.60 -8.83
C ALA A 440 11.93 -13.82 -9.66
N SER A 441 12.09 -13.79 -10.99
CA SER A 441 11.96 -14.99 -11.83
C SER A 441 13.09 -15.99 -11.58
N ARG A 442 14.21 -15.57 -10.98
CA ARG A 442 15.34 -16.45 -10.66
C ARG A 442 15.19 -17.06 -9.27
N GLU A 443 15.36 -18.36 -9.19
CA GLU A 443 15.32 -19.12 -7.94
C GLU A 443 16.32 -18.59 -6.89
N GLU A 444 17.54 -18.23 -7.33
CA GLU A 444 18.59 -17.67 -6.47
C GLU A 444 18.14 -16.40 -5.73
N THR A 445 17.41 -15.51 -6.41
CA THR A 445 16.86 -14.28 -5.81
C THR A 445 15.82 -14.59 -4.74
N LEU A 446 14.96 -15.58 -4.99
CA LEU A 446 13.96 -16.02 -4.00
C LEU A 446 14.64 -16.67 -2.78
N ARG A 447 15.68 -17.48 -2.99
CA ARG A 447 16.47 -18.07 -1.90
C ARG A 447 17.19 -17.00 -1.08
N ALA A 448 17.75 -15.98 -1.72
CA ALA A 448 18.34 -14.83 -1.02
C ALA A 448 17.33 -14.12 -0.11
N ALA A 449 16.04 -14.11 -0.48
CA ALA A 449 14.95 -13.56 0.33
C ALA A 449 14.47 -14.49 1.46
N SER A 450 15.17 -15.61 1.71
CA SER A 450 14.78 -16.64 2.68
C SER A 450 13.37 -17.17 2.42
N ILE A 451 13.04 -17.48 1.15
CA ILE A 451 11.72 -18.02 0.78
C ILE A 451 11.37 -19.29 1.57
N GLU A 452 12.37 -20.13 1.88
CA GLU A 452 12.26 -21.42 2.59
C GLU A 452 11.61 -21.32 3.98
N THR A 453 11.69 -20.15 4.61
CA THR A 453 11.24 -19.90 5.99
C THR A 453 10.15 -18.82 6.05
N CYS A 454 9.67 -18.36 4.90
CA CYS A 454 8.65 -17.34 4.82
C CYS A 454 7.24 -17.94 5.01
N ARG A 455 6.31 -17.12 5.47
CA ARG A 455 4.91 -17.47 5.67
C ARG A 455 4.09 -17.37 4.38
N ALA A 456 4.43 -16.39 3.54
CA ALA A 456 3.76 -16.13 2.28
C ALA A 456 4.70 -15.41 1.30
N LEU A 457 4.48 -15.67 0.02
CA LEU A 457 5.05 -14.92 -1.10
C LEU A 457 3.96 -14.03 -1.69
N VAL A 458 4.25 -12.74 -1.86
CA VAL A 458 3.35 -11.77 -2.50
C VAL A 458 4.04 -11.16 -3.70
N VAL A 459 3.56 -11.43 -4.92
CA VAL A 459 4.21 -11.05 -6.17
C VAL A 459 3.40 -9.98 -6.90
N LEU A 460 3.93 -8.77 -6.94
CA LEU A 460 3.22 -7.56 -7.38
C LEU A 460 3.96 -6.82 -8.51
N SER A 461 4.81 -7.53 -9.26
CA SER A 461 5.41 -6.98 -10.47
C SER A 461 4.32 -6.57 -11.44
N THR A 462 4.64 -5.62 -12.31
CA THR A 462 3.75 -5.23 -13.40
C THR A 462 3.83 -6.19 -14.59
N ASP A 463 4.63 -7.26 -14.49
CA ASP A 463 4.87 -8.26 -15.52
C ASP A 463 4.30 -9.61 -15.04
N ASP A 464 3.23 -10.06 -15.71
CA ASP A 464 2.50 -11.28 -15.34
C ASP A 464 3.35 -12.55 -15.55
N ALA A 465 4.29 -12.53 -16.51
CA ALA A 465 5.21 -13.65 -16.73
C ALA A 465 6.19 -13.79 -15.58
N VAL A 466 6.79 -12.69 -15.13
CA VAL A 466 7.65 -12.66 -13.92
C VAL A 466 6.84 -13.08 -12.69
N ASN A 467 5.58 -12.65 -12.57
CA ASN A 467 4.72 -13.01 -11.45
C ASN A 467 4.47 -14.52 -11.38
N LEU A 468 4.16 -15.14 -12.51
CA LEU A 468 3.90 -16.57 -12.61
C LEU A 468 5.18 -17.40 -12.40
N GLN A 469 6.30 -17.00 -13.02
CA GLN A 469 7.58 -17.68 -12.84
C GLN A 469 8.03 -17.68 -11.38
N ALA A 470 7.98 -16.54 -10.70
CA ALA A 470 8.31 -16.45 -9.29
C ALA A 470 7.39 -17.34 -8.42
N ALA A 471 6.10 -17.40 -8.74
CA ALA A 471 5.15 -18.26 -8.05
C ALA A 471 5.47 -19.75 -8.21
N LEU A 472 5.77 -20.19 -9.45
CA LEU A 472 6.12 -21.58 -9.78
C LEU A 472 7.44 -22.00 -9.12
N HIS A 473 8.48 -21.15 -9.17
CA HIS A 473 9.74 -21.42 -8.47
C HIS A 473 9.53 -21.53 -6.97
N ALA A 474 8.74 -20.63 -6.37
CA ALA A 474 8.43 -20.72 -4.94
C ALA A 474 7.66 -21.99 -4.57
N ARG A 475 6.76 -22.50 -5.44
CA ARG A 475 6.09 -23.81 -5.26
C ARG A 475 7.08 -24.97 -5.33
N ALA A 476 7.99 -24.93 -6.29
CA ALA A 476 9.00 -25.97 -6.44
C ALA A 476 9.91 -26.07 -5.20
N ILE A 477 10.17 -24.94 -4.52
CA ILE A 477 10.94 -24.92 -3.27
C ILE A 477 10.10 -25.35 -2.07
N ILE A 478 8.88 -24.82 -1.93
CA ILE A 478 7.94 -25.15 -0.85
C ILE A 478 6.54 -25.41 -1.45
N PRO A 479 6.08 -26.67 -1.53
CA PRO A 479 4.79 -27.00 -2.12
C PRO A 479 3.57 -26.31 -1.47
N ASP A 480 3.58 -26.15 -0.14
CA ASP A 480 2.41 -25.66 0.64
C ASP A 480 2.47 -24.18 1.05
N LEU A 481 3.51 -23.43 0.66
CA LEU A 481 3.63 -22.00 0.96
C LEU A 481 2.47 -21.19 0.36
N ARG A 482 1.98 -20.17 1.07
CA ARG A 482 0.92 -19.31 0.54
C ARG A 482 1.48 -18.38 -0.54
N VAL A 483 0.93 -18.42 -1.76
CA VAL A 483 1.31 -17.49 -2.83
C VAL A 483 0.15 -16.59 -3.20
N VAL A 484 0.41 -15.29 -3.17
CA VAL A 484 -0.48 -14.26 -3.67
C VAL A 484 0.20 -13.59 -4.86
N LEU A 485 -0.43 -13.60 -6.02
CA LEU A 485 0.10 -12.93 -7.19
C LEU A 485 -0.88 -11.90 -7.76
N ARG A 486 -0.30 -10.86 -8.33
CA ARG A 486 -0.98 -9.96 -9.24
C ARG A 486 -1.05 -10.63 -10.61
N LEU A 487 -2.25 -10.75 -11.15
CA LEU A 487 -2.49 -11.08 -12.56
C LEU A 487 -3.56 -10.14 -13.11
N PHE A 488 -3.44 -9.78 -14.37
CA PHE A 488 -4.41 -8.90 -15.00
C PHE A 488 -5.74 -9.61 -15.31
N ASP A 489 -5.68 -10.79 -15.93
CA ASP A 489 -6.84 -11.55 -16.41
C ASP A 489 -7.36 -12.53 -15.34
N ASP A 490 -8.61 -12.36 -14.90
CA ASP A 490 -9.25 -13.22 -13.89
C ASP A 490 -9.57 -14.63 -14.41
N ASP A 491 -9.81 -14.82 -15.71
CA ASP A 491 -10.12 -16.13 -16.30
C ASP A 491 -8.83 -16.91 -16.55
N PHE A 492 -7.77 -16.22 -16.97
CA PHE A 492 -6.43 -16.78 -16.92
C PHE A 492 -6.01 -17.09 -15.48
N ALA A 493 -6.24 -16.17 -14.54
CA ALA A 493 -5.94 -16.38 -13.14
C ALA A 493 -6.66 -17.60 -12.57
N ARG A 494 -7.93 -17.81 -12.88
CA ARG A 494 -8.70 -18.99 -12.43
C ARG A 494 -8.08 -20.28 -12.96
N ARG A 495 -7.79 -20.34 -14.27
CA ARG A 495 -7.12 -21.50 -14.88
C ARG A 495 -5.75 -21.76 -14.27
N VAL A 496 -4.99 -20.71 -13.97
CA VAL A 496 -3.68 -20.81 -13.32
C VAL A 496 -3.80 -21.29 -11.86
N GLN A 497 -4.78 -20.80 -11.11
CA GLN A 497 -5.06 -21.28 -9.75
C GLN A 497 -5.42 -22.77 -9.76
N ASP A 498 -6.33 -23.18 -10.64
CA ASP A 498 -6.81 -24.55 -10.73
C ASP A 498 -5.72 -25.52 -11.22
N ALA A 499 -4.86 -25.09 -12.15
CA ALA A 499 -3.83 -25.93 -12.75
C ALA A 499 -2.56 -26.07 -11.89
N PHE A 500 -2.20 -25.05 -11.11
CA PHE A 500 -0.91 -24.98 -10.41
C PHE A 500 -1.04 -24.85 -8.88
N ASP A 501 -2.25 -25.10 -8.34
CA ASP A 501 -2.59 -24.95 -6.91
C ASP A 501 -2.12 -23.61 -6.32
N ILE A 502 -2.24 -22.55 -7.13
CA ILE A 502 -1.80 -21.22 -6.69
C ILE A 502 -2.87 -20.63 -5.78
N THR A 503 -2.45 -20.27 -4.57
CA THR A 503 -3.38 -19.96 -3.48
C THR A 503 -4.33 -18.82 -3.83
N ILE A 504 -3.84 -17.66 -4.29
CA ILE A 504 -4.68 -16.47 -4.52
C ILE A 504 -4.13 -15.57 -5.64
N SER A 505 -4.92 -15.33 -6.70
CA SER A 505 -4.63 -14.29 -7.70
C SER A 505 -5.57 -13.09 -7.56
N ARG A 506 -5.08 -11.88 -7.86
CA ARG A 506 -5.83 -10.62 -7.79
C ARG A 506 -5.49 -9.66 -8.94
N SER A 507 -6.51 -9.12 -9.60
CA SER A 507 -6.38 -8.05 -10.59
C SER A 507 -6.53 -6.66 -9.97
N VAL A 508 -5.46 -5.86 -10.03
CA VAL A 508 -5.48 -4.46 -9.54
C VAL A 508 -6.52 -3.64 -10.31
N SER A 509 -6.57 -3.81 -11.63
CA SER A 509 -7.47 -3.05 -12.50
C SER A 509 -8.93 -3.35 -12.19
N ARG A 510 -9.31 -4.61 -12.00
CA ARG A 510 -10.68 -5.00 -11.64
C ARG A 510 -11.09 -4.60 -10.23
N LEU A 511 -10.14 -4.58 -9.28
CA LEU A 511 -10.40 -4.06 -7.93
C LEU A 511 -10.66 -2.53 -7.92
N CYS A 512 -10.11 -1.80 -8.89
CA CYS A 512 -10.14 -0.34 -8.90
C CYS A 512 -11.15 0.27 -9.89
N ALA A 513 -11.34 -0.34 -11.05
CA ALA A 513 -12.16 0.21 -12.14
C ALA A 513 -13.59 0.58 -11.71
N PRO A 514 -14.31 -0.19 -10.86
CA PRO A 514 -15.64 0.21 -10.39
C PRO A 514 -15.64 1.55 -9.63
N ALA A 515 -14.59 1.83 -8.86
CA ALA A 515 -14.46 3.08 -8.12
C ALA A 515 -14.17 4.26 -9.06
N PHE A 516 -13.32 4.06 -10.07
CA PHE A 516 -13.08 5.06 -11.12
C PHE A 516 -14.34 5.34 -11.95
N ALA A 517 -15.06 4.30 -12.39
CA ALA A 517 -16.29 4.44 -13.14
C ALA A 517 -17.38 5.16 -12.33
N ALA A 518 -17.56 4.78 -11.07
CA ALA A 518 -18.50 5.45 -10.18
C ALA A 518 -18.09 6.91 -9.93
N ALA A 519 -16.81 7.17 -9.73
CA ALA A 519 -16.30 8.54 -9.64
C ALA A 519 -16.58 9.32 -10.91
N MET A 520 -16.44 8.77 -12.13
CA MET A 520 -16.77 9.50 -13.36
C MET A 520 -18.27 9.83 -13.47
N LEU A 521 -19.14 8.94 -13.01
CA LEU A 521 -20.60 9.10 -13.03
C LEU A 521 -21.15 10.07 -11.96
N GLU A 522 -20.36 11.05 -11.50
CA GLU A 522 -20.71 12.02 -10.44
C GLU A 522 -21.13 11.39 -9.09
N ARG A 523 -20.71 10.17 -8.79
CA ARG A 523 -21.05 9.53 -7.52
C ARG A 523 -20.00 9.87 -6.47
N ASP A 524 -20.45 10.34 -5.31
CA ASP A 524 -19.60 10.55 -4.14
C ASP A 524 -19.28 9.19 -3.50
N VAL A 525 -18.35 8.47 -4.14
CA VAL A 525 -17.80 7.22 -3.61
C VAL A 525 -16.89 7.55 -2.42
N LEU A 526 -17.33 7.14 -1.23
CA LEU A 526 -16.62 7.30 0.03
C LEU A 526 -15.51 6.26 0.19
N ALA A 527 -15.77 5.02 -0.24
CA ALA A 527 -14.83 3.91 -0.10
C ALA A 527 -15.17 2.74 -1.05
N THR A 528 -14.18 1.88 -1.28
CA THR A 528 -14.35 0.59 -1.95
C THR A 528 -14.00 -0.52 -0.95
N ILE A 529 -14.91 -1.48 -0.77
CA ILE A 529 -14.73 -2.63 0.10
C ILE A 529 -14.52 -3.87 -0.76
N PRO A 530 -13.30 -4.42 -0.84
CA PRO A 530 -13.07 -5.69 -1.53
C PRO A 530 -13.63 -6.84 -0.69
N VAL A 531 -14.55 -7.60 -1.27
CA VAL A 531 -15.20 -8.75 -0.65
C VAL A 531 -15.07 -9.94 -1.61
N ASP A 532 -14.17 -10.87 -1.25
CA ASP A 532 -13.75 -11.95 -2.14
C ASP A 532 -13.31 -11.41 -3.52
N ARG A 533 -13.95 -11.81 -4.64
CA ARG A 533 -13.65 -11.30 -6.00
C ARG A 533 -14.48 -10.06 -6.38
N HIS A 534 -15.31 -9.54 -5.48
CA HIS A 534 -16.23 -8.44 -5.76
C HIS A 534 -15.74 -7.13 -5.11
N ALA A 535 -15.94 -6.01 -5.79
CA ALA A 535 -15.75 -4.68 -5.21
C ALA A 535 -17.11 -4.08 -4.84
N LEU A 536 -17.35 -3.88 -3.54
CA LEU A 536 -18.50 -3.12 -3.04
C LEU A 536 -18.15 -1.64 -2.96
N LEU A 537 -19.09 -0.80 -3.37
CA LEU A 537 -18.93 0.65 -3.35
C LEU A 537 -19.72 1.22 -2.18
N VAL A 538 -19.06 2.05 -1.37
CA VAL A 538 -19.71 2.90 -0.38
C VAL A 538 -19.88 4.26 -1.02
N ALA A 539 -21.10 4.73 -1.19
CA ALA A 539 -21.37 6.00 -1.85
C ALA A 539 -22.50 6.76 -1.19
N THR A 540 -22.50 8.09 -1.35
CA THR A 540 -23.66 8.90 -1.05
C THR A 540 -24.49 9.16 -2.29
N VAL A 541 -25.81 9.14 -2.13
CA VAL A 541 -26.80 9.35 -3.19
C VAL A 541 -27.78 10.40 -2.71
N LYS A 542 -27.90 11.49 -3.46
CA LYS A 542 -28.82 12.59 -3.15
C LYS A 542 -30.11 12.42 -3.94
N VAL A 543 -31.25 12.58 -3.26
CA VAL A 543 -32.57 12.53 -3.88
C VAL A 543 -32.87 13.88 -4.54
N VAL A 544 -33.18 13.85 -5.84
CA VAL A 544 -33.54 15.01 -6.65
C VAL A 544 -35.06 15.08 -6.79
N SER A 545 -35.59 16.29 -6.86
CA SER A 545 -37.03 16.51 -7.05
C SER A 545 -37.53 15.88 -8.35
N GLY A 546 -38.67 15.18 -8.27
CA GLY A 546 -39.31 14.51 -9.39
C GLY A 546 -38.72 13.14 -9.77
N ALA A 547 -37.67 12.69 -9.08
CA ALA A 547 -37.08 11.37 -9.30
C ALA A 547 -37.96 10.25 -8.70
N PRO A 548 -37.89 9.00 -9.17
CA PRO A 548 -38.68 7.89 -8.63
C PRO A 548 -38.56 7.66 -7.11
N LEU A 549 -37.45 8.06 -6.49
CA LEU A 549 -37.28 8.00 -5.03
C LEU A 549 -37.84 9.21 -4.28
N ASP A 550 -38.21 10.29 -4.97
CA ASP A 550 -38.91 11.43 -4.37
C ASP A 550 -40.31 11.00 -3.92
N GLY A 551 -40.59 11.08 -2.63
CA GLY A 551 -41.84 10.59 -2.04
C GLY A 551 -41.90 9.08 -1.82
N ALA A 552 -40.84 8.34 -2.16
CA ALA A 552 -40.74 6.91 -1.88
C ALA A 552 -40.24 6.64 -0.44
N PRO A 553 -40.65 5.53 0.19
CA PRO A 553 -40.10 5.13 1.48
C PRO A 553 -38.64 4.65 1.33
N LEU A 554 -37.82 4.87 2.37
CA LEU A 554 -36.39 4.51 2.38
C LEU A 554 -36.14 3.03 2.08
N ARG A 555 -37.04 2.13 2.46
CA ARG A 555 -36.96 0.69 2.14
C ARG A 555 -36.87 0.41 0.63
N ASP A 556 -37.38 1.28 -0.23
CA ASP A 556 -37.34 1.07 -1.68
C ASP A 556 -35.93 1.29 -2.25
N ALA A 557 -35.09 2.03 -1.51
CA ALA A 557 -33.66 2.17 -1.78
C ALA A 557 -32.83 0.98 -1.24
N ASP A 558 -33.32 0.27 -0.21
CA ASP A 558 -32.65 -0.89 0.39
C ASP A 558 -33.01 -2.18 -0.38
N ARG A 559 -32.18 -2.54 -1.36
CA ARG A 559 -32.34 -3.72 -2.21
C ARG A 559 -31.33 -4.80 -1.85
N PRO A 560 -31.76 -5.87 -1.17
CA PRO A 560 -30.90 -7.01 -0.93
C PRO A 560 -30.22 -7.50 -2.20
N GLU A 561 -29.00 -7.98 -2.03
CA GLU A 561 -28.12 -8.45 -3.10
C GLU A 561 -27.69 -7.37 -4.11
N SER A 562 -28.11 -6.11 -3.93
CA SER A 562 -27.79 -5.04 -4.88
C SER A 562 -27.25 -3.79 -4.19
N ALA A 563 -28.00 -3.21 -3.26
CA ALA A 563 -27.66 -1.98 -2.57
C ALA A 563 -28.30 -1.98 -1.18
N ARG A 564 -27.52 -1.66 -0.14
CA ARG A 564 -28.00 -1.58 1.24
C ARG A 564 -27.78 -0.19 1.78
N VAL A 565 -28.80 0.42 2.39
CA VAL A 565 -28.68 1.73 3.04
C VAL A 565 -28.05 1.56 4.41
N ILE A 566 -27.02 2.36 4.73
CA ILE A 566 -26.33 2.33 6.03
C ILE A 566 -26.50 3.61 6.85
N ALA A 567 -26.84 4.73 6.20
CA ALA A 567 -27.12 5.99 6.89
C ALA A 567 -27.94 6.94 6.00
N MET A 568 -28.51 7.97 6.60
CA MET A 568 -29.24 9.05 5.91
C MET A 568 -28.95 10.41 6.57
N THR A 569 -28.92 11.46 5.76
CA THR A 569 -28.87 12.85 6.18
C THR A 569 -30.08 13.56 5.58
N ALA A 570 -30.90 14.19 6.41
CA ALA A 570 -32.06 14.95 5.92
C ALA A 570 -31.62 16.25 5.23
N ALA A 571 -32.40 16.72 4.26
CA ALA A 571 -32.14 17.98 3.56
C ALA A 571 -31.91 19.14 4.54
N GLY A 572 -30.77 19.83 4.41
CA GLY A 572 -30.40 20.97 5.26
C GLY A 572 -29.88 20.61 6.66
N SER A 573 -29.83 19.33 7.01
CA SER A 573 -29.23 18.83 8.25
C SER A 573 -27.74 18.52 8.04
N THR A 574 -26.94 18.68 9.09
CA THR A 574 -25.56 18.14 9.16
C THR A 574 -25.48 16.85 10.00
N TRP A 575 -26.60 16.46 10.63
CA TRP A 575 -26.69 15.24 11.43
C TRP A 575 -26.94 14.03 10.55
N VAL A 576 -26.09 13.01 10.72
CA VAL A 576 -26.19 11.72 10.02
C VAL A 576 -26.89 10.70 10.92
N ASP A 577 -28.03 10.22 10.44
CA ASP A 577 -28.77 9.12 11.06
C ASP A 577 -28.24 7.77 10.57
N TRP A 578 -27.68 6.99 11.49
CA TRP A 578 -27.08 5.67 11.24
C TRP A 578 -28.07 4.51 11.45
N SER A 579 -29.30 4.80 11.88
CA SER A 579 -30.37 3.81 12.00
C SER A 579 -31.69 4.41 11.51
N PRO A 580 -31.72 4.85 10.24
CA PRO A 580 -32.89 5.53 9.72
C PRO A 580 -34.08 4.57 9.62
N ASP A 581 -35.27 5.05 9.99
CA ASP A 581 -36.50 4.26 9.85
C ASP A 581 -36.75 3.93 8.37
N HIS A 582 -36.81 2.64 8.05
CA HIS A 582 -37.07 2.13 6.70
C HIS A 582 -38.41 2.60 6.11
N ARG A 583 -39.35 3.07 6.93
CA ARG A 583 -40.65 3.61 6.49
C ARG A 583 -40.61 5.10 6.19
N ARG A 584 -39.53 5.79 6.56
CA ARG A 584 -39.38 7.23 6.33
C ARG A 584 -39.47 7.53 4.84
N VAL A 585 -40.29 8.51 4.50
CA VAL A 585 -40.42 9.01 3.13
C VAL A 585 -39.25 9.93 2.81
N LEU A 586 -38.60 9.67 1.68
CA LEU A 586 -37.51 10.48 1.15
C LEU A 586 -38.04 11.76 0.53
N ALA A 587 -37.36 12.88 0.79
CA ALA A 587 -37.68 14.18 0.22
C ALA A 587 -36.52 14.70 -0.66
N PRO A 588 -36.78 15.65 -1.57
CA PRO A 588 -35.73 16.26 -2.36
C PRO A 588 -34.68 16.92 -1.48
N GLY A 589 -33.41 16.63 -1.76
CA GLY A 589 -32.28 17.12 -0.98
C GLY A 589 -31.82 16.18 0.13
N ASP A 590 -32.58 15.13 0.47
CA ASP A 590 -32.12 14.07 1.35
C ASP A 590 -30.93 13.32 0.73
N GLU A 591 -29.97 12.93 1.56
CA GLU A 591 -28.78 12.19 1.15
C GLU A 591 -28.75 10.84 1.87
N ILE A 592 -28.67 9.75 1.11
CA ILE A 592 -28.56 8.39 1.64
C ILE A 592 -27.16 7.86 1.40
N VAL A 593 -26.61 7.17 2.40
CA VAL A 593 -25.32 6.48 2.31
C VAL A 593 -25.60 5.01 2.11
N VAL A 594 -25.02 4.44 1.06
CA VAL A 594 -25.27 3.05 0.68
C VAL A 594 -23.98 2.27 0.51
N VAL A 595 -24.04 0.97 0.82
CA VAL A 595 -23.07 -0.02 0.38
C VAL A 595 -23.73 -0.85 -0.71
N ALA A 596 -23.17 -0.83 -1.91
CA ALA A 596 -23.82 -1.39 -3.07
C ALA A 596 -22.84 -2.10 -4.01
N ARG A 597 -23.34 -3.12 -4.70
CA ARG A 597 -22.71 -3.63 -5.92
C ARG A 597 -22.85 -2.58 -7.01
N ARG A 598 -22.00 -2.62 -8.04
CA ARG A 598 -22.03 -1.67 -9.17
C ARG A 598 -23.43 -1.51 -9.78
N ALA A 599 -24.05 -2.63 -10.18
CA ALA A 599 -25.39 -2.61 -10.78
C ALA A 599 -26.46 -2.02 -9.83
N GLY A 600 -26.36 -2.33 -8.54
CA GLY A 600 -27.27 -1.81 -7.52
C GLY A 600 -27.11 -0.31 -7.27
N LEU A 601 -25.87 0.18 -7.10
CA LEU A 601 -25.59 1.61 -6.95
C LEU A 601 -26.10 2.38 -8.17
N ARG A 602 -25.89 1.80 -9.35
CA ARG A 602 -26.31 2.37 -10.62
C ARG A 602 -27.83 2.55 -10.70
N ALA A 603 -28.60 1.48 -10.50
CA ALA A 603 -30.05 1.52 -10.49
C ALA A 603 -30.61 2.47 -9.42
N LEU A 604 -29.97 2.52 -8.24
CA LEU A 604 -30.39 3.40 -7.17
C LEU A 604 -30.24 4.88 -7.54
N VAL A 605 -29.14 5.26 -8.19
CA VAL A 605 -28.93 6.65 -8.64
C VAL A 605 -29.87 7.03 -9.78
N GLU A 606 -30.17 6.12 -10.70
CA GLU A 606 -31.18 6.40 -11.74
C GLU A 606 -32.53 6.75 -11.11
N GLN A 607 -32.91 6.05 -10.04
CA GLN A 607 -34.14 6.35 -9.32
C GLN A 607 -34.05 7.58 -8.41
N ALA A 608 -32.87 7.95 -7.95
CA ALA A 608 -32.67 9.12 -7.09
C ALA A 608 -32.53 10.42 -7.87
N CYS A 609 -32.05 10.36 -9.11
CA CYS A 609 -31.63 11.54 -9.86
C CYS A 609 -32.42 11.78 -11.16
N SER A 610 -33.00 10.77 -11.80
CA SER A 610 -33.70 10.93 -13.08
C SER A 610 -35.18 11.25 -12.87
N PRO A 611 -35.70 12.42 -13.29
CA PRO A 611 -37.12 12.72 -13.16
C PRO A 611 -37.97 11.73 -13.95
N LEU A 612 -39.10 11.29 -13.38
CA LEU A 612 -40.11 10.58 -14.16
C LEU A 612 -40.57 11.51 -15.29
N ALA A 613 -40.47 11.05 -16.54
CA ALA A 613 -41.08 11.74 -17.66
C ALA A 613 -42.59 11.83 -17.38
N GLN A 614 -43.09 13.02 -17.07
CA GLN A 614 -44.52 13.23 -16.95
C GLN A 614 -45.16 12.85 -18.31
N PRO A 615 -46.14 11.95 -18.36
CA PRO A 615 -46.92 11.77 -19.56
C PRO A 615 -47.57 13.12 -19.88
N GLY A 616 -47.15 13.74 -20.99
CA GLY A 616 -47.60 15.06 -21.40
C GLY A 616 -49.11 15.13 -21.46
N LEU A 617 -49.66 16.04 -20.67
CA LEU A 617 -51.07 16.45 -20.65
C LEU A 617 -51.34 17.53 -21.73
N ASP A 618 -50.59 17.51 -22.83
CA ASP A 618 -50.65 18.52 -23.90
C ASP A 618 -51.46 18.03 -25.11
N SER A 619 -52.69 17.55 -24.88
CA SER A 619 -53.64 17.29 -25.97
C SER A 619 -55.09 17.64 -25.66
N LEU A 620 -55.34 18.56 -24.72
CA LEU A 620 -56.67 19.17 -24.54
C LEU A 620 -56.54 20.66 -24.16
N GLY A 621 -56.57 21.52 -25.17
CA GLY A 621 -56.97 22.93 -24.97
C GLY A 621 -56.12 23.98 -25.68
N LYS A 622 -56.23 24.08 -27.01
CA LYS A 622 -56.85 25.21 -27.72
C LYS A 622 -56.76 25.03 -29.23
#